data_AF-A0A4Y1ZSH6-F1
#
_entry.id   AF-A0A4Y1ZSH6-F1
#
_cell.length_a   1.000
_cell.length_b   1.000
_cell.length_c   1.000
_cell.angle_alpha   90.00
_cell.angle_beta   90.00
_cell.angle_gamma   90.00
#
_symmetry.space_group_name_H-M   'P 1'
#
loop_
_entity.id
_entity.type
_entity.pdbx_description
1 polymer ?
#
loop_
_entity_poly.entity_id
_entity_poly.type
_entity_poly.pdbx_seq_one_letter_code
_entity_poly.pdbx_strand_id
1 'polypeptide(L)'
;DAQTELVLLIFSRLTEDIVQFQNIPEKRRREMYMILSNYVHDLFNFFYETLTEKSEKYIAKNQFNIMDGENKCNITDAETLTNCRIIQVTLETLSAFVDWVPIYNITEKRPLFSLLCKLLHYPDLRMHAVKCLLNILERK
;
A
#
# COMPACT_ATOMS: atom_id res chain seq x y z
N ASP A 1 9.62 5.69 -11.28
CA ASP A 1 8.33 4.99 -11.13
C ASP A 1 8.44 3.47 -11.24
N ALA A 2 8.93 2.89 -12.35
CA ALA A 2 9.12 1.42 -12.43
C ALA A 2 10.06 0.86 -11.34
N GLN A 3 11.08 1.61 -10.92
CA GLN A 3 11.95 1.21 -9.81
C GLN A 3 11.20 1.16 -8.46
N THR A 4 10.34 2.15 -8.19
CA THR A 4 9.52 2.20 -6.97
C THR A 4 8.57 1.02 -6.89
N GLU A 5 7.90 0.70 -8.00
CA GLU A 5 7.03 -0.48 -8.12
C GLU A 5 7.80 -1.77 -7.80
N LEU A 6 8.99 -1.94 -8.38
CA LEU A 6 9.84 -3.11 -8.14
C LEU A 6 10.27 -3.21 -6.67
N VAL A 7 10.65 -2.10 -6.04
CA VAL A 7 11.00 -2.08 -4.60
C VAL A 7 9.81 -2.52 -3.74
N LEU A 8 8.60 -2.03 -4.03
CA LEU A 8 7.39 -2.40 -3.30
C LEU A 8 7.04 -3.89 -3.48
N LEU A 9 7.18 -4.43 -4.69
CA LEU A 9 6.99 -5.85 -4.99
C LEU A 9 8.00 -6.73 -4.21
N ILE A 10 9.26 -6.30 -4.12
CA ILE A 10 10.26 -7.00 -3.30
C ILE A 10 9.83 -7.02 -1.83
N PHE A 11 9.41 -5.89 -1.26
CA PHE A 11 8.99 -5.85 0.13
C PHE A 11 7.72 -6.67 0.40
N SER A 12 6.76 -6.65 -0.52
CA SER A 12 5.56 -7.49 -0.42
C SER A 12 5.94 -8.96 -0.38
N ARG A 13 6.74 -9.44 -1.35
CA ARG A 13 7.16 -10.85 -1.41
C ARG A 13 8.03 -11.27 -0.24
N LEU A 14 8.96 -10.42 0.18
CA LEU A 14 9.82 -10.67 1.32
C LEU A 14 8.98 -10.91 2.59
N THR A 15 7.97 -10.09 2.82
CA THR A 15 7.09 -10.22 3.99
C THR A 15 6.22 -11.46 3.89
N GLU A 16 5.67 -11.78 2.72
CA GLU A 16 4.94 -13.04 2.50
C GLU A 16 5.81 -14.26 2.83
N ASP A 17 7.05 -14.31 2.35
CA ASP A 17 7.96 -15.44 2.58
C ASP A 17 8.38 -15.58 4.05
N ILE A 18 8.57 -14.45 4.75
CA ILE A 18 9.01 -14.45 6.16
C ILE A 18 7.86 -14.72 7.12
N VAL A 19 6.71 -14.08 6.91
CA VAL A 19 5.61 -14.06 7.89
C VAL A 19 4.54 -15.07 7.54
N GLN A 20 4.09 -15.09 6.28
CA GLN A 20 2.93 -15.87 5.86
C GLN A 20 3.29 -17.32 5.50
N PHE A 21 4.18 -17.50 4.53
CA PHE A 21 4.51 -18.83 4.01
C PHE A 21 5.62 -19.52 4.80
N GLN A 22 6.48 -18.74 5.45
CA GLN A 22 7.60 -19.26 6.24
C GLN A 22 8.54 -20.18 5.43
N ASN A 23 8.72 -19.89 4.14
CA ASN A 23 9.50 -20.68 3.17
C ASN A 23 11.04 -20.60 3.38
N ILE A 24 11.48 -19.98 4.46
CA ILE A 24 12.89 -19.73 4.79
C ILE A 24 13.25 -20.52 6.04
N PRO A 25 14.46 -21.11 6.13
CA PRO A 25 14.93 -21.80 7.34
C PRO A 25 14.74 -20.93 8.58
N GLU A 26 14.24 -21.54 9.67
CA GLU A 26 13.76 -20.82 10.84
C GLU A 26 14.76 -19.82 11.42
N LYS A 27 16.04 -20.21 11.54
CA LYS A 27 17.11 -19.32 12.02
C LYS A 27 17.20 -18.05 11.16
N ARG A 28 17.25 -18.21 9.84
CA ARG A 28 17.37 -17.10 8.89
C ARG A 28 16.11 -16.24 8.87
N ARG A 29 14.93 -16.86 8.98
CA ARG A 29 13.64 -16.18 9.08
C ARG A 29 13.57 -15.26 10.30
N ARG A 30 13.98 -15.75 11.48
CA ARG A 30 14.02 -14.94 12.72
C ARG A 30 14.98 -13.75 12.60
N GLU A 31 16.17 -13.97 12.04
CA GLU A 31 17.13 -12.88 11.77
C GLU A 31 16.52 -11.82 10.86
N MET A 32 15.91 -12.22 9.74
CA MET A 32 15.29 -11.29 8.79
C MET A 32 14.09 -10.54 9.40
N TYR A 33 13.24 -11.24 10.15
CA TYR A 33 12.11 -10.61 10.86
C TYR A 33 12.59 -9.56 11.85
N MET A 34 13.66 -9.84 12.61
CA MET A 34 14.24 -8.88 13.55
C MET A 34 14.78 -7.64 12.83
N ILE A 35 15.50 -7.85 11.72
CA ILE A 35 16.01 -6.74 10.89
C ILE A 35 14.85 -5.90 10.35
N LEU A 36 13.83 -6.52 9.76
CA LEU A 36 12.66 -5.81 9.23
C LEU A 36 11.93 -5.04 10.33
N SER A 37 11.78 -5.64 11.52
CA SER A 37 11.15 -4.98 12.66
C SER A 37 11.93 -3.73 13.11
N ASN A 38 13.27 -3.75 13.04
CA ASN A 38 14.09 -2.59 13.39
C ASN A 38 13.92 -1.42 12.41
N TYR A 39 13.72 -1.70 11.12
CA TYR A 39 13.53 -0.70 10.08
C TYR A 39 12.07 -0.41 9.75
N VAL A 40 11.14 -0.98 10.52
CA VAL A 40 9.71 -0.97 10.19
C VAL A 40 9.14 0.44 10.15
N HIS A 41 9.66 1.35 10.97
CA HIS A 41 9.25 2.75 10.96
C HIS A 41 9.61 3.45 9.66
N ASP A 42 10.85 3.31 9.22
CA ASP A 42 11.33 3.92 7.98
C ASP A 42 10.64 3.32 6.76
N LEU A 43 10.42 2.00 6.75
CA LEU A 43 9.67 1.31 5.71
C LEU A 43 8.22 1.79 5.63
N PHE A 44 7.54 1.90 6.78
CA PHE A 44 6.16 2.35 6.81
C PHE A 44 6.03 3.82 6.41
N ASN A 45 7.01 4.67 6.76
CA ASN A 45 7.10 6.04 6.27
C ASN A 45 7.25 6.08 4.74
N PHE A 46 8.17 5.28 4.19
CA PHE A 46 8.37 5.17 2.74
C PHE A 46 7.07 4.73 2.02
N PHE A 47 6.37 3.72 2.53
CA PHE A 47 5.10 3.28 1.96
C PHE A 47 4.04 4.37 2.03
N TYR A 48 3.92 5.05 3.16
CA TYR A 48 2.95 6.12 3.35
C TYR A 48 3.21 7.33 2.44
N GLU A 49 4.46 7.77 2.32
CA GLU A 49 4.85 8.89 1.45
C GLU A 49 4.63 8.54 -0.01
N THR A 50 5.02 7.33 -0.43
CA THR A 50 4.78 6.83 -1.79
C THR A 50 3.28 6.78 -2.09
N LEU A 51 2.48 6.23 -1.17
CA LEU A 51 1.02 6.17 -1.34
C LEU A 51 0.42 7.56 -1.47
N THR A 52 0.84 8.50 -0.63
CA THR A 52 0.32 9.88 -0.61
C THR A 52 0.65 10.59 -1.92
N GLU A 53 1.93 10.63 -2.32
CA GLU A 53 2.39 11.32 -3.52
C GLU A 53 1.69 10.78 -4.78
N LYS A 54 1.62 9.46 -4.92
CA LYS A 54 1.03 8.82 -6.10
C LYS A 54 -0.49 8.99 -6.13
N SER A 55 -1.14 8.92 -4.97
CA SER A 55 -2.57 9.17 -4.85
C SER A 55 -2.93 10.60 -5.21
N GLU A 56 -2.16 11.60 -4.76
CA GLU A 56 -2.40 13.00 -5.11
C GLU A 56 -2.34 13.22 -6.64
N LYS A 57 -1.33 12.66 -7.31
CA LYS A 57 -1.18 12.75 -8.77
C LYS A 57 -2.32 12.04 -9.51
N TYR A 58 -2.70 10.84 -9.08
CA TYR A 58 -3.80 10.07 -9.67
C TYR A 58 -5.15 10.76 -9.46
N ILE A 59 -5.42 11.23 -8.24
CA ILE A 59 -6.66 11.93 -7.89
C ILE A 59 -6.78 13.23 -8.67
N ALA A 60 -5.74 14.07 -8.71
CA ALA A 60 -5.79 15.35 -9.42
C ALA A 60 -6.15 15.20 -10.91
N LYS A 61 -5.69 14.14 -11.56
CA LYS A 61 -6.02 13.86 -12.97
C LYS A 61 -7.41 13.24 -13.16
N ASN A 62 -7.91 12.50 -12.17
CA ASN A 62 -9.18 11.76 -12.27
C ASN A 62 -10.37 12.41 -11.54
N GLN A 63 -10.16 13.53 -10.85
CA GLN A 63 -11.20 14.27 -10.11
C GLN A 63 -12.43 14.61 -10.98
N PHE A 64 -12.22 14.95 -12.26
CA PHE A 64 -13.29 15.32 -13.18
C PHE A 64 -14.12 14.13 -13.67
N ASN A 65 -13.55 12.91 -13.71
CA ASN A 65 -14.23 11.71 -14.19
C ASN A 65 -15.28 11.18 -13.20
N ILE A 66 -15.24 11.60 -11.93
CA ILE A 66 -16.21 11.17 -10.90
C ILE A 66 -17.48 12.04 -10.92
N MET A 67 -17.39 13.28 -11.39
CA MET A 67 -18.51 14.23 -11.38
C MET A 67 -19.58 13.95 -12.45
N ASP A 68 -19.25 13.23 -13.52
CA ASP A 68 -20.13 13.06 -14.69
C ASP A 68 -21.05 11.84 -14.62
N GLY A 69 -21.11 11.14 -13.47
CA GLY A 69 -22.02 10.00 -13.25
C GLY A 69 -21.72 8.73 -14.05
N GLU A 70 -20.93 8.83 -15.12
CA GLU A 70 -20.32 7.68 -15.79
C GLU A 70 -19.04 7.27 -15.05
N ASN A 71 -19.12 6.17 -14.30
CA ASN A 71 -17.97 5.47 -13.69
C ASN A 71 -17.04 4.84 -14.76
N LYS A 72 -16.70 5.57 -15.83
CA LYS A 72 -15.69 5.16 -16.81
C LYS A 72 -14.38 5.85 -16.46
N CYS A 73 -13.52 5.13 -15.75
CA CYS A 73 -12.11 5.50 -15.68
C CYS A 73 -11.47 5.17 -17.03
N ASN A 74 -11.58 6.09 -17.99
CA ASN A 74 -10.77 6.00 -19.20
C ASN A 74 -9.34 6.44 -18.84
N ILE A 75 -8.58 5.52 -18.21
CA ILE A 75 -7.14 5.72 -17.99
C ILE A 75 -6.46 5.68 -19.37
N THR A 76 -6.43 6.81 -20.06
CA THR A 76 -5.79 6.95 -21.38
C THR A 76 -4.35 7.42 -21.27
N ASP A 77 -3.97 8.02 -20.13
CA ASP A 77 -2.64 8.52 -19.88
C ASP A 77 -1.75 7.47 -19.19
N ALA A 78 -0.61 7.17 -19.81
CA ALA A 78 0.38 6.20 -19.33
C ALA A 78 0.92 6.55 -17.94
N GLU A 79 1.04 7.84 -17.61
CA GLU A 79 1.48 8.29 -16.29
C GLU A 79 0.43 7.98 -15.22
N THR A 80 -0.85 8.21 -15.54
CA THR A 80 -1.99 7.89 -14.63
C THR A 80 -2.10 6.40 -14.38
N LEU A 81 -1.90 5.57 -15.40
CA LEU A 81 -1.85 4.11 -15.26
C LEU A 81 -0.69 3.67 -14.36
N THR A 82 0.48 4.28 -14.53
CA THR A 82 1.67 3.98 -13.73
C THR A 82 1.44 4.36 -12.26
N ASN A 83 0.90 5.54 -11.98
CA ASN A 83 0.54 5.95 -10.63
C ASN A 83 -0.50 5.00 -10.02
N CYS A 84 -1.52 4.59 -10.78
CA CYS A 84 -2.52 3.62 -10.34
C CYS A 84 -1.88 2.30 -9.90
N ARG A 85 -0.98 1.73 -10.73
CA ARG A 85 -0.27 0.49 -10.40
C ARG A 85 0.59 0.63 -9.14
N ILE A 86 1.34 1.71 -9.01
CA ILE A 86 2.16 1.95 -7.82
C ILE A 86 1.28 2.05 -6.57
N ILE A 87 0.13 2.71 -6.64
CA ILE A 87 -0.82 2.77 -5.52
C ILE A 87 -1.31 1.36 -5.17
N GLN A 88 -1.73 0.56 -6.15
CA GLN A 88 -2.21 -0.80 -5.92
C GLN A 88 -1.14 -1.65 -5.21
N VAL A 89 0.08 -1.68 -5.74
CA VAL A 89 1.18 -2.44 -5.13
C VAL A 89 1.53 -1.89 -3.75
N THR A 90 1.51 -0.57 -3.55
CA THR A 90 1.77 0.01 -2.21
C THR A 90 0.71 -0.42 -1.19
N LEU A 91 -0.57 -0.48 -1.59
CA LEU A 91 -1.66 -0.95 -0.73
C LEU A 91 -1.54 -2.45 -0.43
N GLU A 92 -1.10 -3.26 -1.38
CA GLU A 92 -0.79 -4.68 -1.16
C GLU A 92 0.38 -4.86 -0.19
N THR A 93 1.46 -4.12 -0.39
CA THR A 93 2.62 -4.11 0.51
C THR A 93 2.20 -3.68 1.92
N LEU A 94 1.44 -2.59 2.07
CA LEU A 94 0.91 -2.17 3.36
C LEU A 94 0.06 -3.27 4.01
N SER A 95 -0.84 -3.90 3.24
CA SER A 95 -1.69 -4.99 3.74
C SER A 95 -0.88 -6.17 4.28
N ALA A 96 0.27 -6.49 3.69
CA ALA A 96 1.16 -7.55 4.15
C ALA A 96 1.95 -7.18 5.42
N PHE A 97 2.18 -5.90 5.66
CA PHE A 97 2.91 -5.41 6.84
C PHE A 97 1.99 -5.20 8.05
N VAL A 98 0.78 -4.70 7.84
CA VAL A 98 -0.15 -4.25 8.90
C VAL A 98 -0.38 -5.28 10.02
N ASP A 99 -0.37 -6.58 9.70
CA ASP A 99 -0.66 -7.66 10.65
C ASP A 99 0.37 -7.79 11.78
N TRP A 100 1.64 -7.46 11.52
CA TRP A 100 2.75 -7.74 12.45
C TRP A 100 3.57 -6.50 12.85
N VAL A 101 3.50 -5.41 12.08
CA VAL A 101 4.15 -4.13 12.41
C VAL A 101 3.57 -3.53 13.69
N PRO A 102 4.31 -2.88 14.61
CA PRO A 102 3.72 -2.26 15.80
C PRO A 102 2.58 -1.28 15.49
N ILE A 103 1.47 -1.34 16.25
CA ILE A 103 0.27 -0.53 15.98
C ILE A 103 0.52 0.99 16.04
N TYR A 104 1.55 1.41 16.79
CA TYR A 104 2.00 2.80 16.85
C TYR A 104 2.33 3.35 15.45
N ASN A 105 3.04 2.59 14.62
CA ASN A 105 3.43 3.00 13.27
C ASN A 105 2.23 3.21 12.34
N ILE A 106 1.11 2.52 12.59
CA ILE A 106 -0.13 2.66 11.84
C ILE A 106 -0.92 3.87 12.34
N THR A 107 -1.07 4.00 13.67
CA THR A 107 -1.94 5.00 14.30
C THR A 107 -1.33 6.40 14.32
N GLU A 108 0.00 6.52 14.32
CA GLU A 108 0.72 7.79 14.16
C GLU A 108 0.35 8.50 12.85
N LYS A 109 0.09 7.72 11.79
CA LYS A 109 -0.30 8.23 10.47
C LYS A 109 -1.81 8.41 10.35
N ARG A 110 -2.41 9.24 11.22
CA ARG A 110 -3.86 9.57 11.11
C ARG A 110 -4.35 9.95 9.70
N PRO A 111 -3.58 10.63 8.84
CA PRO A 111 -4.04 10.94 7.49
C PRO A 111 -4.10 9.69 6.57
N LEU A 112 -3.48 8.56 6.94
CA LEU A 112 -3.56 7.31 6.18
C LEU A 112 -5.00 6.82 6.07
N PHE A 113 -5.76 6.82 7.18
CA PHE A 113 -7.18 6.44 7.15
C PHE A 113 -8.00 7.35 6.25
N SER A 114 -7.74 8.67 6.30
CA SER A 114 -8.40 9.62 5.42
C SER A 114 -8.07 9.35 3.96
N LEU A 115 -6.81 9.06 3.65
CA LEU A 115 -6.36 8.74 2.30
C LEU A 115 -7.02 7.45 1.80
N LEU A 116 -7.00 6.37 2.59
CA LEU A 116 -7.65 5.11 2.26
C LEU A 116 -9.14 5.29 1.97
N CYS A 117 -9.86 6.07 2.80
CA CYS A 117 -11.27 6.40 2.56
C CYS A 117 -11.49 7.20 1.27
N LYS A 118 -10.57 8.11 0.90
CA LYS A 118 -10.64 8.82 -0.39
C LYS A 118 -10.50 7.83 -1.56
N LEU A 119 -9.56 6.89 -1.47
CA LEU A 119 -9.30 5.90 -2.51
C LEU A 119 -10.49 4.97 -2.80
N LEU A 120 -11.42 4.79 -1.84
CA LEU A 120 -12.64 3.99 -2.04
C LEU A 120 -13.54 4.50 -3.18
N HIS A 121 -13.48 5.80 -3.48
CA HIS A 121 -14.30 6.40 -4.54
C HIS A 121 -13.83 5.99 -5.94
N TYR A 122 -12.57 5.55 -6.09
CA TYR A 122 -11.97 5.22 -7.38
C TYR A 122 -12.08 3.71 -7.65
N PRO A 123 -12.76 3.27 -8.73
CA PRO A 123 -13.04 1.85 -8.96
C PRO A 123 -11.77 0.99 -9.07
N ASP A 124 -10.69 1.50 -9.68
CA ASP A 124 -9.44 0.75 -9.87
C ASP A 124 -8.68 0.50 -8.56
N LEU A 125 -8.91 1.36 -7.55
CA LEU A 125 -8.18 1.35 -6.28
C LEU A 125 -9.05 0.82 -5.13
N ARG A 126 -10.37 0.84 -5.30
CA ARG A 126 -11.36 0.51 -4.27
C ARG A 126 -11.08 -0.83 -3.60
N MET A 127 -10.86 -1.90 -4.38
CA MET A 127 -10.68 -3.23 -3.81
C MET A 127 -9.42 -3.31 -2.93
N HIS A 128 -8.31 -2.72 -3.40
CA HIS A 128 -7.05 -2.69 -2.66
C HIS A 128 -7.17 -1.83 -1.39
N ALA A 129 -7.86 -0.69 -1.47
CA ALA A 129 -8.08 0.20 -0.34
C ALA A 129 -8.99 -0.45 0.73
N VAL A 130 -10.07 -1.12 0.32
CA VAL A 130 -10.93 -1.89 1.23
C VAL A 130 -10.15 -2.98 1.94
N LYS A 131 -9.36 -3.77 1.19
CA LYS A 131 -8.53 -4.84 1.77
C LYS A 131 -7.55 -4.30 2.81
N CYS A 132 -6.84 -3.22 2.49
CA CYS A 132 -5.89 -2.61 3.41
C CYS A 132 -6.59 -2.06 4.66
N LEU A 133 -7.75 -1.40 4.51
CA LEU A 133 -8.55 -0.93 5.65
C LEU A 133 -9.04 -2.09 6.51
N LEU A 134 -9.54 -3.16 5.90
CA LEU A 134 -10.03 -4.32 6.61
C LEU A 134 -8.93 -4.98 7.44
N ASN A 135 -7.74 -5.20 6.86
CA ASN A 135 -6.60 -5.75 7.59
C ASN A 135 -6.20 -4.87 8.80
N ILE A 136 -6.27 -3.55 8.65
CA ILE A 136 -5.99 -2.62 9.76
C ILE A 136 -7.05 -2.76 10.86
N LEU A 137 -8.33 -2.90 10.51
CA LEU A 137 -9.45 -2.95 11.44
C LEU A 137 -9.65 -4.31 12.10
N GLU A 138 -9.31 -5.41 11.41
CA GLU A 138 -9.39 -6.78 11.94
C GLU A 138 -8.27 -7.09 12.92
N ARG A 139 -7.29 -6.20 13.03
CA ARG A 139 -6.18 -6.34 13.95
C ARG A 139 -6.67 -6.28 15.41
N LYS A 140 -6.45 -7.38 16.12
CA LYS A 140 -6.80 -7.56 17.54
C LYS A 140 -5.79 -6.90 18.48
#